data_AF-A0A1V6V5V2-F1
#
_entry.id   AF-A0A1V6V5V2-F1
#
_cell.length_a   1.000
_cell.length_b   1.000
_cell.length_c   1.000
_cell.angle_alpha   90.00
_cell.angle_beta   90.00
_cell.angle_gamma   90.00
#
_symmetry.space_group_name_H-M   'P 1'
#
loop_
_entity.id
_entity.type
_entity.pdbx_description
1 polymer ?
#
loop_
_entity_poly.entity_id
_entity_poly.type
_entity_poly.pdbx_seq_one_letter_code
_entity_poly.pdbx_strand_id
1 'polypeptide(L)'
;MDVEKTIRDLQPLDGQVVPIRTVQETRPPEEFGNAFVAEVNVKSASKVIKALDAAFPKNPSLPLSHLRRFAKRELLPDLLRAAIESQSPPPAAPAQTIFVLISPPLPDLTTLKALLAPFAPDTAPAATNDSPTTNEVPGEASHPDPSAHTIQLHPATIPLCPPFNAAQAETWTKTLWPVVFNPAAPRSTVAPPPQILKRAQESIEPRAGYYLSLARKVAEEAEQSGLGRGVGAVIVDPAIEEEITETVYQTGHDTTTEWDQAVLAVAGDARYSRSEAGAPSQAQLHAGVAPNPASKIYNADVEGGPELHALMRAVDLIARWRREHDRLDDPSASTTTAGPSKPELEQPELSALESYFLYRHRPVTSTNISNSPQSPSSLLKRKYQDPNPESDLTIDPSTDPCQSQLHHPPLPAPPPSTVVLAGSSTPAITPAAPRIRTRSQGGYLCTDLDVYLTHEPCLCCSMGMLLSRFRSVIFPRRGRLDSGGLSSEPAVGPVADEVDQAAKADASAVDKQDERRYYGLHWRKELNWRALGFEFVENGGVEVEVKGEKAGLPVFHA
;
A
#
# COMPACT_ATOMS: atom_id res chain seq x y z
N MET A 1 5.09 -24.88 -31.97
CA MET A 1 4.51 -23.52 -31.99
C MET A 1 5.54 -22.58 -32.59
N ASP A 2 5.19 -21.74 -33.55
CA ASP A 2 6.06 -20.66 -34.03
C ASP A 2 5.88 -19.46 -33.09
N VAL A 3 6.81 -19.31 -32.15
CA VAL A 3 6.71 -18.30 -31.07
C VAL A 3 6.83 -16.89 -31.62
N GLU A 4 7.76 -16.63 -32.54
CA GLU A 4 7.98 -15.31 -33.11
C GLU A 4 6.77 -14.84 -33.92
N LYS A 5 6.19 -15.74 -34.72
CA LYS A 5 4.94 -15.45 -35.41
C LYS A 5 3.81 -15.17 -34.43
N THR A 6 3.69 -15.98 -33.37
CA THR A 6 2.66 -15.78 -32.35
C THR A 6 2.78 -14.39 -31.72
N ILE A 7 3.99 -13.97 -31.32
CA ILE A 7 4.24 -12.67 -30.70
C ILE A 7 3.92 -11.53 -31.67
N ARG A 8 4.27 -11.67 -32.95
CA ARG A 8 3.98 -10.67 -33.98
C ARG A 8 2.48 -10.50 -34.24
N ASP A 9 1.74 -11.61 -34.17
CA ASP A 9 0.29 -11.62 -34.43
C ASP A 9 -0.53 -11.19 -33.19
N LEU A 10 0.08 -11.05 -32.01
CA LEU A 10 -0.61 -10.63 -30.78
C LEU A 10 -1.17 -9.21 -30.90
N GLN A 11 -2.46 -9.09 -30.64
CA GLN A 11 -3.14 -7.81 -30.54
C GLN A 11 -3.17 -7.32 -29.09
N PRO A 12 -2.90 -6.03 -28.83
CA PRO A 12 -3.00 -5.48 -27.48
C PRO A 12 -4.46 -5.47 -27.02
N LEU A 13 -4.66 -5.63 -25.72
CA LEU A 13 -5.96 -5.36 -25.12
C LEU A 13 -6.22 -3.86 -25.13
N ASP A 14 -7.43 -3.46 -25.51
CA ASP A 14 -7.89 -2.08 -25.44
C ASP A 14 -8.48 -1.81 -24.04
N GLY A 15 -8.02 -0.76 -23.38
CA GLY A 15 -8.39 -0.44 -22.01
C GLY A 15 -7.50 0.59 -21.34
N GLN A 16 -7.75 0.82 -20.06
CA GLN A 16 -7.05 1.83 -19.25
C GLN A 16 -6.48 1.21 -17.97
N VAL A 17 -5.36 1.77 -17.51
CA VAL A 17 -4.71 1.36 -16.27
C VAL A 17 -5.20 2.24 -15.11
N VAL A 18 -5.76 1.62 -14.07
CA VAL A 18 -6.32 2.31 -12.90
C VAL A 18 -5.62 1.82 -11.63
N PRO A 19 -5.15 2.69 -10.73
CA PRO A 19 -4.51 2.24 -9.50
C PRO A 19 -5.47 1.50 -8.56
N ILE A 20 -4.97 0.48 -7.89
CA ILE A 20 -5.70 -0.27 -6.85
C ILE A 20 -5.66 0.53 -5.55
N ARG A 21 -6.84 0.89 -5.05
CA ARG A 21 -6.99 1.55 -3.74
C ARG A 21 -6.46 0.67 -2.62
N THR A 22 -5.89 1.27 -1.58
CA THR A 22 -5.39 0.55 -0.41
C THR A 22 -6.51 0.24 0.60
N VAL A 23 -6.25 -0.64 1.56
CA VAL A 23 -7.21 -0.91 2.65
C VAL A 23 -7.45 0.35 3.48
N GLN A 24 -6.42 1.16 3.68
CA GLN A 24 -6.53 2.40 4.45
C GLN A 24 -7.33 3.47 3.69
N GLU A 25 -7.35 3.43 2.36
CA GLU A 25 -8.19 4.31 1.55
C GLU A 25 -9.66 3.87 1.51
N THR A 26 -9.90 2.55 1.47
CA THR A 26 -11.25 1.97 1.39
C THR A 26 -11.93 1.86 2.75
N ARG A 27 -11.12 1.73 3.82
CA ARG A 27 -11.55 1.59 5.21
C ARG A 27 -10.67 2.47 6.10
N PRO A 28 -10.79 3.81 5.99
CA PRO A 28 -10.03 4.71 6.85
C PRO A 28 -10.35 4.41 8.33
N PRO A 29 -9.35 4.28 9.21
CA PRO A 29 -9.59 4.03 10.61
C PRO A 29 -10.32 5.23 11.22
N GLU A 30 -11.49 4.98 11.80
CA GLU A 30 -12.26 5.98 12.53
C GLU A 30 -12.28 5.60 14.00
N GLU A 31 -11.50 6.32 14.80
CA GLU A 31 -11.48 6.20 16.25
C GLU A 31 -11.99 7.50 16.87
N PHE A 32 -12.89 7.39 17.84
CA PHE A 32 -13.48 8.54 18.54
C PHE A 32 -13.16 8.47 20.03
N GLY A 33 -12.97 9.64 20.63
CA GLY A 33 -12.69 9.78 22.05
C GLY A 33 -13.53 10.85 22.71
N ASN A 34 -13.66 10.75 24.02
CA ASN A 34 -14.33 11.76 24.84
C ASN A 34 -13.42 12.98 25.03
N ALA A 35 -14.02 14.16 25.09
CA ALA A 35 -13.37 15.43 25.36
C ALA A 35 -14.29 16.32 26.20
N PHE A 36 -13.73 17.38 26.76
CA PHE A 36 -14.51 18.46 27.36
C PHE A 36 -14.32 19.76 26.58
N VAL A 37 -15.36 20.58 26.59
CA VAL A 37 -15.36 21.92 26.01
C VAL A 37 -15.71 22.91 27.11
N ALA A 38 -14.93 23.98 27.20
CA ALA A 38 -15.15 25.05 28.17
C ALA A 38 -15.22 26.42 27.47
N GLU A 39 -16.12 27.28 27.92
CA GLU A 39 -16.17 28.67 27.47
C GLU A 39 -15.19 29.53 28.28
N VAL A 40 -14.35 30.30 27.58
CA VAL A 40 -13.35 31.18 28.20
C VAL A 40 -13.34 32.55 27.52
N ASN A 41 -12.81 33.56 28.21
CA ASN A 41 -12.61 34.89 27.62
C ASN A 41 -11.59 34.83 26.47
N VAL A 42 -11.91 35.37 25.29
CA VAL A 42 -11.03 35.30 24.11
C VAL A 42 -9.64 35.90 24.35
N LYS A 43 -9.56 36.96 25.19
CA LYS A 43 -8.28 37.64 25.52
C LYS A 43 -7.36 36.74 26.34
N SER A 44 -7.90 35.70 26.96
CA SER A 44 -7.17 34.76 27.80
C SER A 44 -6.72 33.48 27.07
N ALA A 45 -7.12 33.28 25.81
CA ALA A 45 -6.91 32.04 25.05
C ALA A 45 -5.46 31.51 25.11
N SER A 46 -4.47 32.36 24.84
CA SER A 46 -3.06 31.95 24.90
C SER A 46 -2.58 31.55 26.30
N LYS A 47 -3.15 32.16 27.35
CA LYS A 47 -2.85 31.81 28.75
C LYS A 47 -3.51 30.47 29.12
N VAL A 48 -4.74 30.24 28.66
CA VAL A 48 -5.47 28.98 28.85
C VAL A 48 -4.70 27.80 28.25
N ILE A 49 -4.21 27.90 27.00
CA ILE A 49 -3.40 26.82 26.41
C ILE A 49 -2.13 26.58 27.21
N LYS A 50 -1.43 27.63 27.64
CA LYS A 50 -0.20 27.47 28.44
C LYS A 50 -0.49 26.78 29.78
N ALA A 51 -1.59 27.14 30.44
CA ALA A 51 -2.01 26.52 31.69
C ALA A 51 -2.40 25.04 31.49
N LEU A 52 -3.17 24.73 30.44
CA LEU A 52 -3.57 23.38 30.09
C LEU A 52 -2.37 22.50 29.70
N ASP A 53 -1.48 22.98 28.82
CA ASP A 53 -0.32 22.22 28.35
C ASP A 53 0.70 22.00 29.49
N ALA A 54 0.77 22.91 30.47
CA ALA A 54 1.63 22.75 31.66
C ALA A 54 1.04 21.78 32.69
N ALA A 55 -0.27 21.82 32.92
CA ALA A 55 -0.95 20.95 33.88
C ALA A 55 -1.21 19.54 33.31
N PHE A 56 -1.50 19.45 32.01
CA PHE A 56 -1.90 18.24 31.30
C PHE A 56 -1.11 18.12 29.98
N PRO A 57 0.15 17.64 30.05
CA PRO A 57 0.98 17.46 28.87
C PRO A 57 0.32 16.52 27.85
N LYS A 58 0.46 16.84 26.57
CA LYS A 58 -0.09 16.04 25.47
C LYS A 58 0.60 14.68 25.41
N ASN A 59 -0.18 13.65 25.11
CA ASN A 59 0.38 12.34 24.83
C ASN A 59 1.10 12.37 23.46
N PRO A 60 2.43 12.19 23.38
CA PRO A 60 3.16 12.20 22.11
C PRO A 60 2.76 11.04 21.18
N SER A 61 2.19 9.95 21.70
CA SER A 61 1.72 8.84 20.88
C SER A 61 0.39 9.10 20.17
N LEU A 62 -0.33 10.17 20.55
CA LEU A 62 -1.61 10.54 19.95
C LEU A 62 -1.63 12.03 19.56
N PRO A 63 -0.98 12.41 18.44
CA PRO A 63 -0.94 13.80 18.00
C PRO A 63 -2.30 14.24 17.44
N LEU A 64 -3.02 15.07 18.21
CA LEU A 64 -4.32 15.63 17.83
C LEU A 64 -4.17 17.01 17.13
N SER A 65 -3.23 17.14 16.20
CA SER A 65 -2.94 18.41 15.50
C SER A 65 -4.00 18.79 14.48
N HIS A 66 -4.82 17.84 14.02
CA HIS A 66 -5.97 18.07 13.16
C HIS A 66 -7.15 18.71 13.88
N LEU A 67 -7.21 18.65 15.22
CA LEU A 67 -8.27 19.28 16.00
C LEU A 67 -7.93 20.74 16.27
N ARG A 68 -8.87 21.65 16.01
CA ARG A 68 -8.69 23.04 16.41
C ARG A 68 -8.76 23.15 17.93
N ARG A 69 -7.79 23.80 18.55
CA ARG A 69 -7.77 24.03 20.01
C ARG A 69 -8.91 24.92 20.49
N PHE A 70 -9.35 25.83 19.62
CA PHE A 70 -10.40 26.78 19.90
C PHE A 70 -11.44 26.80 18.79
N ALA A 71 -12.69 27.06 19.17
CA ALA A 71 -13.80 27.29 18.26
C ALA A 71 -14.61 28.51 18.71
N LYS A 72 -15.05 29.31 17.74
CA LYS A 72 -16.08 30.33 17.98
C LYS A 72 -17.44 29.65 18.12
N ARG A 73 -18.38 30.29 18.81
CA ARG A 73 -19.75 29.80 19.02
C ARG A 73 -20.46 29.40 17.71
N GLU A 74 -20.26 30.20 16.66
CA GLU A 74 -20.83 29.97 15.31
C GLU A 74 -20.30 28.71 14.62
N LEU A 75 -19.12 28.22 15.03
CA LEU A 75 -18.47 27.03 14.49
C LEU A 75 -18.67 25.78 15.35
N LEU A 76 -19.42 25.89 16.46
CA LEU A 76 -19.73 24.73 17.30
C LEU A 76 -20.80 23.85 16.63
N PRO A 77 -20.74 22.51 16.81
CA PRO A 77 -21.82 21.61 16.41
C PRO A 77 -23.16 22.00 17.03
N ASP A 78 -24.25 21.80 16.31
CA ASP A 78 -25.59 22.23 16.75
C ASP A 78 -26.03 21.55 18.05
N LEU A 79 -25.71 20.26 18.24
CA LEU A 79 -26.00 19.54 19.48
C LEU A 79 -25.28 20.16 20.68
N LEU A 80 -23.99 20.52 20.52
CA LEU A 80 -23.21 21.14 21.58
C LEU A 80 -23.70 22.57 21.86
N ARG A 81 -24.05 23.32 20.82
CA ARG A 81 -24.60 24.68 20.94
C ARG A 81 -25.93 24.66 21.70
N ALA A 82 -26.84 23.75 21.37
CA ALA A 82 -28.11 23.57 22.06
C ALA A 82 -27.92 23.17 23.53
N ALA A 83 -26.96 22.28 23.83
CA ALA A 83 -26.63 21.89 25.20
C ALA A 83 -26.12 23.08 26.03
N ILE A 84 -25.26 23.92 25.46
CA ILE A 84 -24.77 25.16 26.09
C ILE A 84 -25.94 26.11 26.35
N GLU A 85 -26.81 26.32 25.36
CA GLU A 85 -27.98 27.23 25.46
C GLU A 85 -29.01 26.79 26.50
N SER A 86 -29.20 25.48 26.66
CA SER A 86 -30.09 24.93 27.69
C SER A 86 -29.58 25.18 29.12
N GLN A 87 -28.26 25.30 29.29
CA GLN A 87 -27.61 25.46 30.59
C GLN A 87 -27.27 26.92 30.91
N SER A 88 -27.11 27.77 29.89
CA SER A 88 -26.79 29.19 30.01
C SER A 88 -27.41 29.97 28.84
N PRO A 89 -28.45 30.80 29.06
CA PRO A 89 -29.01 31.64 28.01
C PRO A 89 -27.96 32.65 27.50
N PRO A 90 -28.04 33.07 26.22
CA PRO A 90 -27.06 33.99 25.65
C PRO A 90 -27.03 35.31 26.45
N PRO A 91 -25.84 35.81 26.82
CA PRO A 91 -25.73 37.06 27.57
C PRO A 91 -26.25 38.24 26.76
N ALA A 92 -26.87 39.22 27.45
CA ALA A 92 -27.47 40.42 26.85
C ALA A 92 -26.47 41.38 26.16
N ALA A 93 -25.16 41.17 26.36
CA ALA A 93 -24.07 41.89 25.71
C ALA A 93 -23.11 40.89 25.04
N PRO A 94 -22.47 41.23 23.90
CA PRO A 94 -21.54 40.35 23.22
C PRO A 94 -20.25 40.23 24.03
N ALA A 95 -20.23 39.35 25.03
CA ALA A 95 -18.99 38.92 25.65
C ALA A 95 -18.13 38.25 24.56
N GLN A 96 -16.89 38.75 24.38
CA GLN A 96 -15.95 38.16 23.43
C GLN A 96 -15.42 36.83 24.02
N THR A 97 -16.19 35.76 23.86
CA THR A 97 -15.86 34.42 24.35
C THR A 97 -15.40 33.51 23.23
N ILE A 98 -14.67 32.46 23.62
CA ILE A 98 -14.22 31.40 22.73
C ILE A 98 -14.26 30.07 23.48
N PHE A 99 -14.49 28.99 22.77
CA PHE A 99 -14.57 27.66 23.36
C PHE A 99 -13.25 26.93 23.19
N VAL A 100 -12.69 26.42 24.28
CA VAL A 100 -11.46 25.62 24.30
C VAL A 100 -11.80 24.14 24.34
N LEU A 101 -11.07 23.34 23.54
CA LEU A 101 -11.13 21.88 23.59
C LEU A 101 -10.10 21.32 24.58
N ILE A 102 -10.58 20.47 25.50
CA ILE A 102 -9.77 19.66 26.39
C ILE A 102 -9.81 18.21 25.89
N SER A 103 -8.74 17.81 25.22
CA SER A 103 -8.59 16.47 24.63
C SER A 103 -7.97 15.47 25.62
N PRO A 104 -8.08 14.15 25.36
CA PRO A 104 -7.42 13.11 26.16
C PRO A 104 -5.89 13.30 26.29
N PRO A 105 -5.28 12.82 27.39
CA PRO A 105 -5.92 12.17 28.54
C PRO A 105 -6.76 13.15 29.37
N LEU A 106 -7.99 12.76 29.72
CA LEU A 106 -8.92 13.66 30.40
C LEU A 106 -8.58 13.75 31.89
N PRO A 107 -8.40 14.98 32.43
CA PRO A 107 -8.10 15.17 33.84
C PRO A 107 -9.35 15.06 34.72
N ASP A 108 -9.15 15.04 36.05
CA ASP A 108 -10.25 15.16 37.00
C ASP A 108 -11.03 16.47 36.81
N LEU A 109 -12.36 16.37 36.84
CA LEU A 109 -13.27 17.49 36.60
C LEU A 109 -13.07 18.63 37.59
N THR A 110 -12.75 18.33 38.84
CA THR A 110 -12.58 19.32 39.92
C THR A 110 -11.31 20.13 39.67
N THR A 111 -10.21 19.44 39.38
CA THR A 111 -8.93 20.08 39.05
C THR A 111 -9.05 20.94 37.78
N LEU A 112 -9.74 20.44 36.75
CA LEU A 112 -9.91 21.17 35.50
C LEU A 112 -10.75 22.45 35.69
N LYS A 113 -11.85 22.38 36.45
CA LYS A 113 -12.67 23.56 36.77
C LYS A 113 -11.87 24.60 37.55
N ALA A 114 -11.11 24.17 38.56
CA ALA A 114 -10.27 25.07 39.36
C ALA A 114 -9.18 25.75 38.51
N LEU A 115 -8.55 25.01 37.60
CA LEU A 115 -7.51 25.54 36.70
C LEU A 115 -8.08 26.58 35.73
N LEU A 116 -9.29 26.34 35.20
CA LEU A 116 -9.89 27.21 34.21
C LEU A 116 -10.60 28.42 34.83
N ALA A 117 -11.10 28.34 36.07
CA ALA A 117 -11.90 29.39 36.73
C ALA A 117 -11.38 30.84 36.56
N PRO A 118 -10.05 31.13 36.62
CA PRO A 118 -9.51 32.47 36.39
C PRO A 118 -9.74 33.04 34.98
N PHE A 119 -10.17 32.20 34.04
CA PHE A 119 -10.37 32.54 32.63
C PHE A 119 -11.85 32.55 32.22
N ALA A 120 -12.76 32.42 33.19
CA ALA A 120 -14.20 32.42 32.96
C ALA A 120 -14.64 33.75 32.30
N PRO A 121 -15.71 33.74 31.49
CA PRO A 121 -16.33 34.97 31.01
C PRO A 121 -16.80 35.84 32.19
N ASP A 122 -16.67 37.17 32.07
CA ASP A 122 -17.20 38.09 33.06
C ASP A 122 -18.72 38.05 33.02
N THR A 123 -19.37 37.59 34.11
CA THR A 123 -20.83 37.67 34.24
C THR A 123 -21.20 39.15 34.42
N ALA A 124 -21.93 39.74 33.49
CA ALA A 124 -22.48 41.08 33.68
C ALA A 124 -23.41 41.04 34.93
N PRO A 125 -23.27 41.97 35.89
CA PRO A 125 -24.17 42.01 37.03
C PRO A 125 -25.60 42.27 36.52
N ALA A 126 -26.54 41.44 36.98
CA ALA A 126 -27.96 41.70 36.77
C ALA A 126 -28.28 43.11 37.30
N ALA A 127 -28.84 43.96 36.45
CA ALA A 127 -29.30 45.28 36.87
C ALA A 127 -30.44 45.11 37.89
N THR A 128 -30.10 45.11 39.18
CA THR A 128 -31.08 45.29 40.25
C THR A 128 -31.50 46.75 40.22
N ASN A 129 -32.69 46.99 39.65
CA ASN A 129 -33.41 48.24 39.82
C ASN A 129 -33.87 48.32 41.29
N ASP A 130 -33.03 48.83 42.18
CA ASP A 130 -33.50 49.40 43.44
C ASP A 130 -32.85 50.77 43.68
N SER A 131 -33.72 51.75 43.94
CA SER A 131 -33.39 53.16 44.13
C SER A 131 -32.74 53.42 45.50
N PRO A 132 -31.92 54.49 45.66
CA PRO A 132 -31.21 54.73 46.90
C PRO A 132 -32.12 55.46 47.90
N THR A 133 -32.30 54.88 49.09
CA THR A 133 -32.71 55.65 50.27
C THR A 133 -31.66 55.52 51.37
N THR A 134 -31.22 56.70 51.78
CA THR A 134 -30.20 57.07 52.75
C THR A 134 -30.50 56.51 54.16
N ASN A 135 -29.50 55.87 54.79
CA ASN A 135 -28.94 56.22 56.11
C ASN A 135 -28.24 55.02 56.81
N GLU A 136 -27.17 55.36 57.54
CA GLU A 136 -26.53 54.64 58.68
C GLU A 136 -25.23 53.80 58.47
N VAL A 137 -24.13 54.38 58.99
CA VAL A 137 -23.01 53.89 59.83
C VAL A 137 -22.16 52.65 59.41
N PRO A 138 -20.81 52.68 59.56
CA PRO A 138 -19.91 51.62 59.10
C PRO A 138 -19.67 50.54 60.15
N GLY A 139 -19.96 49.28 59.81
CA GLY A 139 -19.71 48.11 60.64
C GLY A 139 -19.44 46.85 59.82
N GLU A 140 -18.23 46.33 60.02
CA GLU A 140 -17.81 44.92 59.92
C GLU A 140 -17.76 44.17 58.57
N ALA A 141 -16.62 43.50 58.41
CA ALA A 141 -16.19 42.68 57.30
C ALA A 141 -17.25 41.65 56.86
N SER A 142 -17.69 41.78 55.61
CA SER A 142 -18.47 40.75 54.93
C SER A 142 -17.53 39.95 54.02
N HIS A 143 -17.47 38.65 54.26
CA HIS A 143 -16.83 37.64 53.42
C HIS A 143 -17.17 37.82 51.93
N PRO A 144 -16.24 37.59 51.00
CA PRO A 144 -16.57 37.53 49.58
C PRO A 144 -17.43 36.27 49.32
N ASP A 145 -18.64 36.51 48.84
CA ASP A 145 -19.62 35.53 48.38
C ASP A 145 -18.99 34.64 47.28
N PRO A 146 -19.04 33.30 47.34
CA PRO A 146 -18.32 32.41 46.42
C PRO A 146 -19.00 32.24 45.04
N SER A 147 -19.83 33.19 44.63
CA SER A 147 -20.63 33.13 43.41
C SER A 147 -19.96 33.77 42.18
N ALA A 148 -18.65 34.00 42.23
CA ALA A 148 -17.90 34.61 41.13
C ALA A 148 -17.06 33.55 40.37
N HIS A 149 -17.41 33.30 39.10
CA HIS A 149 -16.60 32.61 38.08
C HIS A 149 -16.59 31.06 38.08
N THR A 150 -17.76 30.41 38.07
CA THR A 150 -17.82 28.95 37.81
C THR A 150 -17.78 28.65 36.31
N ILE A 151 -16.77 27.92 35.85
CA ILE A 151 -16.70 27.43 34.47
C ILE A 151 -17.52 26.16 34.30
N GLN A 152 -18.35 26.15 33.25
CA GLN A 152 -19.06 24.97 32.81
C GLN A 152 -18.22 24.14 31.84
N LEU A 153 -18.28 22.82 32.02
CA LEU A 153 -17.63 21.84 31.17
C LEU A 153 -18.70 21.06 30.43
N HIS A 154 -18.67 21.09 29.12
CA HIS A 154 -19.60 20.37 28.27
C HIS A 154 -18.89 19.14 27.68
N PRO A 155 -19.45 17.92 27.82
CA PRO A 155 -18.88 16.74 27.18
C PRO A 155 -19.00 16.86 25.66
N ALA A 156 -17.97 16.40 24.96
CA ALA A 156 -17.92 16.35 23.51
C ALA A 156 -17.26 15.05 23.04
N THR A 157 -17.56 14.64 21.82
CA THR A 157 -16.90 13.54 21.13
C THR A 157 -16.00 14.10 20.05
N ILE A 158 -14.76 13.60 19.95
CA ILE A 158 -13.78 14.05 18.96
C ILE A 158 -13.17 12.88 18.19
N PRO A 159 -12.78 13.08 16.91
CA PRO A 159 -12.03 12.09 16.16
C PRO A 159 -10.56 12.06 16.64
N LEU A 160 -10.06 10.88 16.98
CA LEU A 160 -8.69 10.64 17.41
C LEU A 160 -7.73 10.52 16.22
N CYS A 161 -8.24 10.04 15.08
CA CYS A 161 -7.52 10.02 13.82
C CYS A 161 -7.80 11.30 13.00
N PRO A 162 -6.84 11.77 12.19
CA PRO A 162 -7.06 12.87 11.27
C PRO A 162 -8.08 12.51 10.18
N PRO A 163 -8.84 13.48 9.65
CA PRO A 163 -9.79 13.23 8.57
C PRO A 163 -9.07 12.78 7.30
N PHE A 164 -9.64 11.79 6.63
CA PHE A 164 -9.13 11.16 5.41
C PHE A 164 -9.31 12.05 4.17
N ASN A 165 -10.43 12.78 4.08
CA ASN A 165 -10.71 13.70 2.97
C ASN A 165 -11.42 14.97 3.45
N ALA A 166 -11.58 15.94 2.54
CA ALA A 166 -12.19 17.24 2.84
C ALA A 166 -13.68 17.11 3.26
N ALA A 167 -14.44 16.20 2.63
CA ALA A 167 -15.84 15.98 2.94
C ALA A 167 -16.05 15.40 4.36
N GLN A 168 -15.19 14.46 4.76
CA GLN A 168 -15.18 13.91 6.12
C GLN A 168 -14.80 14.99 7.14
N ALA A 169 -13.81 15.83 6.83
CA ALA A 169 -13.47 16.98 7.67
C ALA A 169 -14.63 17.97 7.85
N GLU A 170 -15.37 18.26 6.78
CA GLU A 170 -16.55 19.11 6.84
C GLU A 170 -17.64 18.49 7.72
N THR A 171 -17.89 17.19 7.52
CA THR A 171 -18.87 16.42 8.32
C THR A 171 -18.51 16.47 9.80
N TRP A 172 -17.28 16.10 10.17
CA TRP A 172 -16.83 16.11 11.55
C TRP A 172 -16.79 17.51 12.16
N THR A 173 -16.49 18.55 11.37
CA THR A 173 -16.57 19.94 11.83
C THR A 173 -17.99 20.34 12.20
N LYS A 174 -18.98 19.87 11.43
CA LYS A 174 -20.40 20.13 11.68
C LYS A 174 -20.97 19.33 12.84
N THR A 175 -20.53 18.09 13.03
CA THR A 175 -21.19 17.15 13.96
C THR A 175 -20.43 16.89 15.27
N LEU A 176 -19.10 17.00 15.28
CA LEU A 176 -18.25 16.60 16.41
C LEU A 176 -17.47 17.78 17.01
N TRP A 177 -16.55 18.35 16.24
CA TRP A 177 -15.72 19.48 16.64
C TRP A 177 -14.96 20.01 15.41
N PRO A 178 -14.63 21.32 15.32
CA PRO A 178 -13.85 21.84 14.21
C PRO A 178 -12.52 21.13 13.99
N VAL A 179 -12.38 20.53 12.80
CA VAL A 179 -11.19 19.79 12.36
C VAL A 179 -10.53 20.45 11.14
N VAL A 180 -9.26 20.16 10.94
CA VAL A 180 -8.46 20.63 9.81
C VAL A 180 -8.02 19.43 9.00
N PHE A 181 -8.43 19.39 7.73
CA PHE A 181 -7.87 18.46 6.77
C PHE A 181 -6.57 19.02 6.20
N ASN A 182 -5.46 18.30 6.40
CA ASN A 182 -4.20 18.61 5.76
C ASN A 182 -3.97 17.59 4.62
N PRO A 183 -4.04 18.02 3.34
CA PRO A 183 -3.85 17.13 2.22
C PRO A 183 -2.44 16.54 2.13
N ALA A 184 -1.45 17.09 2.84
CA ALA A 184 -0.08 16.59 2.91
C ALA A 184 0.24 15.83 4.21
N ALA A 185 -0.75 15.61 5.09
CA ALA A 185 -0.64 14.69 6.23
C ALA A 185 -0.36 13.24 5.72
N PRO A 186 -0.22 12.19 6.55
CA PRO A 186 0.49 10.95 6.18
C PRO A 186 -0.26 10.06 5.15
N ARG A 187 -0.55 10.58 3.96
CA ARG A 187 -0.96 9.82 2.80
C ARG A 187 0.09 8.77 2.48
N SER A 188 1.39 9.02 2.70
CA SER A 188 2.43 8.02 2.41
C SER A 188 2.29 6.70 3.18
N THR A 189 1.64 6.70 4.35
CA THR A 189 1.35 5.46 5.11
C THR A 189 -0.01 4.86 4.74
N VAL A 190 -0.85 5.63 4.06
CA VAL A 190 -2.22 5.27 3.69
C VAL A 190 -2.30 4.81 2.23
N ALA A 191 -1.63 5.50 1.32
CA ALA A 191 -1.63 5.30 -0.13
C ALA A 191 -0.24 5.62 -0.73
N PRO A 192 0.07 5.13 -1.93
CA PRO A 192 1.23 5.58 -2.68
C PRO A 192 1.27 7.11 -2.83
N PRO A 193 2.45 7.76 -2.72
CA PRO A 193 2.57 9.19 -3.02
C PRO A 193 2.00 9.50 -4.43
N PRO A 194 1.09 10.48 -4.59
CA PRO A 194 0.37 10.69 -5.84
C PRO A 194 1.27 10.91 -7.06
N GLN A 195 2.41 11.58 -6.87
CA GLN A 195 3.39 11.81 -7.94
C GLN A 195 4.08 10.51 -8.40
N ILE A 196 4.41 9.63 -7.46
CA ILE A 196 5.03 8.33 -7.76
C ILE A 196 4.02 7.43 -8.47
N LEU A 197 2.77 7.40 -7.96
CA LEU A 197 1.69 6.63 -8.54
C LEU A 197 1.39 7.07 -9.97
N LYS A 198 1.25 8.38 -10.21
CA LYS A 198 0.99 8.95 -11.53
C LYS A 198 2.12 8.66 -12.51
N ARG A 199 3.38 8.87 -12.11
CA ARG A 199 4.54 8.56 -12.96
C ARG A 199 4.59 7.08 -13.34
N ALA A 200 4.32 6.18 -12.38
CA ALA A 200 4.29 4.75 -12.66
C ALA A 200 3.14 4.39 -13.61
N GLN A 201 1.95 4.97 -13.41
CA GLN A 201 0.80 4.78 -14.30
C GLN A 201 1.13 5.22 -15.73
N GLU A 202 1.67 6.42 -15.92
CA GLU A 202 2.07 6.97 -17.24
C GLU A 202 3.13 6.10 -17.93
N SER A 203 4.00 5.44 -17.15
CA SER A 203 5.02 4.50 -17.66
C SER A 203 4.44 3.14 -18.05
N ILE A 204 3.37 2.68 -17.41
CA ILE A 204 2.76 1.36 -17.61
C ILE A 204 1.72 1.39 -18.73
N GLU A 205 0.90 2.44 -18.77
CA GLU A 205 -0.29 2.56 -19.61
C GLU A 205 -0.05 2.29 -21.11
N PRO A 206 1.02 2.79 -21.76
CA PRO A 206 1.18 2.67 -23.22
C PRO A 206 1.27 1.24 -23.75
N ARG A 207 1.84 0.29 -22.98
CA ARG A 207 2.06 -1.10 -23.44
C ARG A 207 1.40 -2.16 -22.56
N ALA A 208 0.68 -1.77 -21.51
CA ALA A 208 -0.02 -2.69 -20.62
C ALA A 208 -0.93 -3.68 -21.38
N GLY A 209 -1.62 -3.21 -22.42
CA GLY A 209 -2.48 -4.04 -23.27
C GLY A 209 -1.73 -5.18 -23.96
N TYR A 210 -0.50 -4.94 -24.44
CA TYR A 210 0.34 -5.97 -25.06
C TYR A 210 0.79 -7.02 -24.04
N TYR A 211 1.30 -6.58 -22.88
CA TYR A 211 1.78 -7.52 -21.86
C TYR A 211 0.67 -8.37 -21.25
N LEU A 212 -0.52 -7.81 -21.08
CA LEU A 212 -1.68 -8.58 -20.63
C LEU A 212 -2.19 -9.53 -21.70
N SER A 213 -2.10 -9.16 -22.99
CA SER A 213 -2.38 -10.07 -24.10
C SER A 213 -1.38 -11.24 -24.13
N LEU A 214 -0.09 -10.96 -23.93
CA LEU A 214 0.94 -11.98 -23.79
C LEU A 214 0.69 -12.88 -22.57
N ALA A 215 0.31 -12.31 -21.43
CA ALA A 215 -0.04 -13.09 -20.24
C ALA A 215 -1.21 -14.05 -20.51
N ARG A 216 -2.23 -13.62 -21.28
CA ARG A 216 -3.32 -14.50 -21.75
C ARG A 216 -2.82 -15.59 -22.66
N LYS A 217 -1.91 -15.30 -23.59
CA LYS A 217 -1.33 -16.32 -24.48
C LYS A 217 -0.53 -17.38 -23.73
N VAL A 218 0.22 -16.96 -22.72
CA VAL A 218 0.98 -17.85 -21.83
C VAL A 218 0.04 -18.70 -20.96
N ALA A 219 -1.08 -18.12 -20.50
CA ALA A 219 -2.14 -18.84 -19.80
C ALA A 219 -2.80 -19.91 -20.69
N GLU A 220 -3.09 -19.58 -21.95
CA GLU A 220 -3.63 -20.53 -22.94
C GLU A 220 -2.65 -21.69 -23.19
N GLU A 221 -1.35 -21.41 -23.33
CA GLU A 221 -0.32 -22.46 -23.49
C GLU A 221 -0.28 -23.39 -22.28
N ALA A 222 -0.36 -22.82 -21.06
CA ALA A 222 -0.42 -23.57 -19.81
C ALA A 222 -1.63 -24.51 -19.76
N GLU A 223 -2.83 -24.02 -20.08
CA GLU A 223 -4.05 -24.82 -20.09
C GLU A 223 -4.03 -25.90 -21.18
N GLN A 224 -3.54 -25.55 -22.38
CA GLN A 224 -3.41 -26.47 -23.52
C GLN A 224 -2.37 -27.57 -23.30
N SER A 225 -1.37 -27.34 -22.44
CA SER A 225 -0.42 -28.38 -22.05
C SER A 225 -1.04 -29.43 -21.12
N GLY A 226 -2.14 -29.09 -20.43
CA GLY A 226 -2.71 -29.88 -19.35
C GLY A 226 -1.91 -29.83 -18.04
N LEU A 227 -0.80 -29.07 -17.99
CA LEU A 227 0.09 -28.98 -16.83
C LEU A 227 -0.33 -27.91 -15.82
N GLY A 228 -1.20 -26.97 -16.21
CA GLY A 228 -1.72 -25.97 -15.29
C GLY A 228 -3.07 -25.43 -15.70
N ARG A 229 -3.55 -24.48 -14.90
CA ARG A 229 -4.77 -23.74 -15.21
C ARG A 229 -4.47 -22.61 -16.21
N GLY A 230 -5.51 -22.00 -16.76
CA GLY A 230 -5.44 -20.82 -17.62
C GLY A 230 -4.98 -19.54 -16.88
N VAL A 231 -3.81 -19.57 -16.22
CA VAL A 231 -3.20 -18.44 -15.53
C VAL A 231 -1.78 -18.25 -16.07
N GLY A 232 -1.44 -17.02 -16.44
CA GLY A 232 -0.14 -16.63 -16.97
C GLY A 232 0.39 -15.36 -16.31
N ALA A 233 1.72 -15.24 -16.30
CA ALA A 233 2.50 -14.14 -15.76
C ALA A 233 3.58 -13.68 -16.74
N VAL A 234 3.84 -12.37 -16.79
CA VAL A 234 4.85 -11.71 -17.64
C VAL A 234 5.61 -10.71 -16.78
N ILE A 235 6.94 -10.81 -16.74
CA ILE A 235 7.83 -9.89 -16.03
C ILE A 235 8.51 -8.97 -17.05
N VAL A 236 8.46 -7.67 -16.80
CA VAL A 236 8.98 -6.62 -17.69
C VAL A 236 9.97 -5.74 -16.93
N ASP A 237 11.01 -5.27 -17.61
CA ASP A 237 11.94 -4.25 -17.08
C ASP A 237 11.57 -2.85 -17.61
N PRO A 238 11.05 -1.95 -16.75
CA PRO A 238 10.68 -0.59 -17.12
C PRO A 238 11.84 0.25 -17.64
N ALA A 239 13.09 -0.06 -17.28
CA ALA A 239 14.24 0.68 -17.80
C ALA A 239 14.45 0.41 -19.29
N ILE A 240 14.20 -0.83 -19.74
CA ILE A 240 14.26 -1.20 -21.17
C ILE A 240 13.10 -0.53 -21.92
N GLU A 241 11.92 -0.45 -21.30
CA GLU A 241 10.78 0.27 -21.85
C GLU A 241 11.06 1.75 -22.09
N GLU A 242 11.72 2.41 -21.13
CA GLU A 242 12.15 3.80 -21.24
C GLU A 242 13.16 3.98 -22.39
N GLU A 243 14.18 3.10 -22.50
CA GLU A 243 15.14 3.11 -23.62
C GLU A 243 14.44 2.99 -25.00
N ILE A 244 13.46 2.08 -25.13
CA ILE A 244 12.71 1.91 -26.39
C ILE A 244 11.90 3.18 -26.68
N THR A 245 11.23 3.71 -25.66
CA THR A 245 10.40 4.92 -25.79
C THR A 245 11.23 6.14 -26.20
N GLU A 246 12.41 6.33 -25.63
CA GLU A 246 13.35 7.38 -26.04
C GLU A 246 13.81 7.21 -27.49
N THR A 247 14.06 5.96 -27.92
CA THR A 247 14.46 5.65 -29.30
C THR A 247 13.35 6.01 -30.30
N VAL A 248 12.08 5.78 -29.97
CA VAL A 248 10.92 6.22 -30.77
C VAL A 248 10.94 7.72 -30.97
N TYR A 249 11.08 8.47 -29.88
CA TYR A 249 11.09 9.93 -29.93
C TYR A 249 12.23 10.48 -30.79
N GLN A 250 13.40 9.85 -30.76
CA GLN A 250 14.58 10.29 -31.52
C GLN A 250 14.50 9.93 -33.01
N THR A 251 14.02 8.73 -33.33
CA THR A 251 14.05 8.20 -34.71
C THR A 251 12.77 8.46 -35.48
N GLY A 252 11.65 8.76 -34.79
CA GLY A 252 10.32 8.87 -35.38
C GLY A 252 9.80 7.55 -35.96
N HIS A 253 10.46 6.43 -35.67
CA HIS A 253 10.03 5.10 -36.12
C HIS A 253 8.98 4.53 -35.18
N ASP A 254 7.98 3.88 -35.75
CA ASP A 254 6.96 3.16 -34.99
C ASP A 254 7.57 1.88 -34.40
N THR A 255 7.98 1.92 -33.13
CA THR A 255 8.49 0.72 -32.43
C THR A 255 7.38 -0.09 -31.78
N THR A 256 6.11 0.07 -32.19
CA THR A 256 5.03 -0.83 -31.74
C THR A 256 5.35 -2.29 -32.07
N THR A 257 6.27 -2.56 -33.00
CA THR A 257 6.76 -3.91 -33.31
C THR A 257 7.80 -4.46 -32.33
N GLU A 258 8.32 -3.65 -31.41
CA GLU A 258 9.41 -4.00 -30.48
C GLU A 258 8.97 -4.00 -29.00
N TRP A 259 7.65 -3.97 -28.76
CA TRP A 259 7.05 -3.94 -27.42
C TRP A 259 7.53 -5.08 -26.51
N ASP A 260 7.91 -6.21 -27.10
CA ASP A 260 8.28 -7.46 -26.45
C ASP A 260 9.75 -7.50 -25.99
N GLN A 261 10.58 -6.52 -26.38
CA GLN A 261 11.99 -6.47 -26.02
C GLN A 261 12.22 -6.35 -24.50
N ALA A 262 11.35 -5.62 -23.80
CA ALA A 262 11.43 -5.42 -22.35
C ALA A 262 10.93 -6.62 -21.51
N VAL A 263 10.33 -7.63 -22.14
CA VAL A 263 9.80 -8.82 -21.44
C VAL A 263 10.95 -9.74 -21.03
N LEU A 264 11.28 -9.79 -19.74
CA LEU A 264 12.40 -10.58 -19.24
C LEU A 264 12.09 -12.06 -19.12
N ALA A 265 10.89 -12.40 -18.65
CA ALA A 265 10.45 -13.77 -18.45
C ALA A 265 8.92 -13.86 -18.51
N VAL A 266 8.42 -15.01 -18.93
CA VAL A 266 7.01 -15.36 -18.87
C VAL A 266 6.87 -16.72 -18.20
N ALA A 267 5.74 -17.00 -17.56
CA ALA A 267 5.44 -18.34 -17.07
C ALA A 267 3.94 -18.60 -17.01
N GLY A 268 3.56 -19.82 -17.37
CA GLY A 268 2.22 -20.36 -17.14
C GLY A 268 2.06 -20.91 -15.73
N ASP A 269 0.84 -21.14 -15.28
CA ASP A 269 0.59 -22.03 -14.15
C ASP A 269 1.00 -23.46 -14.53
N ALA A 270 1.59 -24.19 -13.60
CA ALA A 270 1.99 -25.57 -13.82
C ALA A 270 1.63 -26.45 -12.62
N ARG A 271 0.54 -26.14 -11.91
CA ARG A 271 0.20 -26.84 -10.65
C ARG A 271 -0.02 -28.33 -10.81
N TYR A 272 -0.30 -28.83 -12.01
CA TYR A 272 -0.45 -30.25 -12.32
C TYR A 272 0.87 -30.92 -12.74
N SER A 273 2.00 -30.20 -12.72
CA SER A 273 3.31 -30.73 -13.07
C SER A 273 4.09 -31.28 -11.88
N ARG A 274 3.50 -31.35 -10.67
CA ARG A 274 4.19 -31.88 -9.48
C ARG A 274 4.63 -33.32 -9.71
N SER A 275 5.84 -33.67 -9.30
CA SER A 275 6.33 -35.06 -9.22
C SER A 275 6.41 -35.47 -7.75
N GLU A 276 6.01 -36.69 -7.42
CA GLU A 276 6.08 -37.23 -6.05
C GLU A 276 7.22 -38.24 -5.96
N ALA A 277 8.31 -37.86 -5.25
CA ALA A 277 9.44 -38.75 -4.97
C ALA A 277 10.06 -39.45 -6.22
N GLY A 278 10.11 -38.75 -7.35
CA GLY A 278 10.64 -39.28 -8.62
C GLY A 278 9.66 -40.15 -9.42
N ALA A 279 8.41 -40.26 -8.97
CA ALA A 279 7.31 -40.83 -9.75
C ALA A 279 6.38 -39.70 -10.25
N PRO A 280 5.82 -39.83 -11.46
CA PRO A 280 4.85 -38.86 -11.94
C PRO A 280 3.64 -38.81 -11.01
N SER A 281 3.22 -37.61 -10.60
CA SER A 281 2.01 -37.48 -9.78
C SER A 281 0.78 -37.99 -10.52
N GLN A 282 -0.31 -38.25 -9.80
CA GLN A 282 -1.60 -38.56 -10.44
C GLN A 282 -2.04 -37.49 -11.44
N ALA A 283 -1.58 -36.25 -11.28
CA ALA A 283 -1.85 -35.14 -12.20
C ALA A 283 -1.07 -35.25 -13.52
N GLN A 284 0.17 -35.75 -13.48
CA GLN A 284 0.98 -36.03 -14.67
C GLN A 284 0.47 -37.24 -15.47
N LEU A 285 -0.36 -38.12 -14.89
CA LEU A 285 -1.03 -39.21 -15.63
C LEU A 285 -1.96 -38.71 -16.73
N HIS A 286 -2.36 -37.43 -16.69
CA HIS A 286 -3.17 -36.76 -17.70
C HIS A 286 -2.39 -35.74 -18.54
N ALA A 287 -1.06 -35.79 -18.53
CA ALA A 287 -0.23 -34.93 -19.37
C ALA A 287 -0.67 -35.00 -20.85
N GLY A 288 -0.90 -33.84 -21.47
CA GLY A 288 -1.39 -33.74 -22.85
C GLY A 288 -2.91 -33.83 -23.02
N VAL A 289 -3.68 -34.05 -21.95
CA VAL A 289 -5.15 -33.89 -21.95
C VAL A 289 -5.49 -32.47 -21.52
N ALA A 290 -6.08 -31.69 -22.43
CA ALA A 290 -6.41 -30.28 -22.21
C ALA A 290 -7.92 -29.99 -22.41
N PRO A 291 -8.58 -29.27 -21.48
CA PRO A 291 -8.06 -28.86 -20.18
C PRO A 291 -7.83 -30.08 -19.26
N ASN A 292 -6.95 -29.95 -18.27
CA ASN A 292 -6.72 -31.03 -17.30
C ASN A 292 -8.06 -31.39 -16.61
N PRO A 293 -8.45 -32.67 -16.51
CA PRO A 293 -9.71 -33.06 -15.88
C PRO A 293 -9.88 -32.56 -14.43
N ALA A 294 -8.77 -32.36 -13.71
CA ALA A 294 -8.74 -31.83 -12.34
C ALA A 294 -8.94 -30.31 -12.25
N SER A 295 -9.00 -29.59 -13.38
CA SER A 295 -9.16 -28.12 -13.41
C SER A 295 -10.48 -27.59 -12.83
N LYS A 296 -11.49 -28.45 -12.72
CA LYS A 296 -12.85 -28.03 -12.31
C LYS A 296 -13.01 -27.79 -10.81
N ILE A 297 -12.24 -28.50 -9.98
CA ILE A 297 -12.39 -28.48 -8.52
C ILE A 297 -11.00 -28.51 -7.90
N TYR A 298 -10.77 -27.66 -6.91
CA TYR A 298 -9.52 -27.68 -6.15
C TYR A 298 -9.33 -29.02 -5.43
N ASN A 299 -8.18 -29.66 -5.66
CA ASN A 299 -7.79 -30.88 -4.96
C ASN A 299 -6.30 -30.81 -4.56
N ALA A 300 -6.04 -30.72 -3.26
CA ALA A 300 -4.69 -30.60 -2.70
C ALA A 300 -3.81 -31.84 -2.92
N ASP A 301 -4.40 -33.00 -3.18
CA ASP A 301 -3.65 -34.24 -3.46
C ASP A 301 -3.16 -34.29 -4.92
N VAL A 302 -3.72 -33.45 -5.80
CA VAL A 302 -3.44 -33.43 -7.25
C VAL A 302 -2.71 -32.14 -7.66
N GLU A 303 -3.01 -31.02 -7.00
CA GLU A 303 -2.36 -29.74 -7.26
C GLU A 303 -1.07 -29.59 -6.43
N GLY A 304 0.01 -29.14 -7.06
CA GLY A 304 1.21 -28.70 -6.37
C GLY A 304 1.05 -27.32 -5.74
N GLY A 305 2.06 -26.93 -4.96
CA GLY A 305 1.99 -25.72 -4.16
C GLY A 305 2.17 -24.44 -4.96
N PRO A 306 2.16 -23.28 -4.27
CA PRO A 306 2.30 -21.97 -4.88
C PRO A 306 3.55 -21.77 -5.73
N GLU A 307 4.60 -22.57 -5.51
CA GLU A 307 5.81 -22.59 -6.34
C GLU A 307 5.53 -22.92 -7.82
N LEU A 308 4.43 -23.61 -8.11
CA LEU A 308 3.98 -23.94 -9.46
C LEU A 308 2.98 -22.93 -10.04
N HIS A 309 2.57 -21.92 -9.27
CA HIS A 309 1.71 -20.86 -9.80
C HIS A 309 2.51 -19.95 -10.73
N ALA A 310 1.84 -19.41 -11.75
CA ALA A 310 2.46 -18.61 -12.82
C ALA A 310 3.44 -17.53 -12.30
N LEU A 311 3.02 -16.74 -11.32
CA LEU A 311 3.85 -15.68 -10.74
C LEU A 311 5.13 -16.22 -10.09
N MET A 312 5.02 -17.27 -9.27
CA MET A 312 6.19 -17.82 -8.57
C MET A 312 7.14 -18.53 -9.52
N ARG A 313 6.60 -19.20 -10.56
CA ARG A 313 7.40 -19.76 -11.65
C ARG A 313 8.16 -18.67 -12.40
N ALA A 314 7.52 -17.56 -12.75
CA ALA A 314 8.18 -16.44 -13.42
C ALA A 314 9.32 -15.83 -12.57
N VAL A 315 9.08 -15.67 -11.27
CA VAL A 315 10.12 -15.24 -10.30
C VAL A 315 11.29 -16.22 -10.26
N ASP A 316 11.00 -17.52 -10.21
CA ASP A 316 12.04 -18.54 -10.18
C ASP A 316 12.84 -18.61 -11.50
N LEU A 317 12.22 -18.35 -12.66
CA LEU A 317 12.95 -18.25 -13.93
C LEU A 317 14.00 -17.12 -13.90
N ILE A 318 13.64 -15.93 -13.41
CA ILE A 318 14.59 -14.82 -13.22
C ILE A 318 15.71 -15.22 -12.25
N ALA A 319 15.34 -15.86 -11.13
CA ALA A 319 16.31 -16.28 -10.12
C ALA A 319 17.26 -17.38 -10.63
N ARG A 320 16.74 -18.36 -11.39
CA ARG A 320 17.51 -19.41 -12.07
C ARG A 320 18.51 -18.81 -13.04
N TRP A 321 18.04 -17.94 -13.94
CA TRP A 321 18.88 -17.28 -14.93
C TRP A 321 20.07 -16.59 -14.26
N ARG A 322 19.83 -15.85 -13.17
CA ARG A 322 20.91 -15.16 -12.44
C ARG A 322 21.89 -16.12 -11.77
N ARG A 323 21.40 -17.20 -11.14
CA ARG A 323 22.28 -18.21 -10.53
C ARG A 323 23.18 -18.90 -11.56
N GLU A 324 22.66 -19.14 -12.77
CA GLU A 324 23.42 -19.74 -13.86
C GLU A 324 24.49 -18.80 -14.40
N HIS A 325 24.18 -17.51 -14.56
CA HIS A 325 25.09 -16.53 -15.14
C HIS A 325 26.10 -15.97 -14.13
N ASP A 326 25.73 -15.81 -12.85
CA ASP A 326 26.68 -15.43 -11.79
C ASP A 326 27.79 -16.49 -11.62
N ARG A 327 27.51 -17.78 -11.88
CA ARG A 327 28.51 -18.86 -11.87
C ARG A 327 29.51 -18.78 -13.02
N LEU A 328 29.10 -18.19 -14.15
CA LEU A 328 29.99 -18.00 -15.31
C LEU A 328 30.89 -16.77 -15.12
N ASP A 329 30.45 -15.79 -14.33
CA ASP A 329 31.20 -14.57 -14.01
C ASP A 329 32.24 -14.76 -12.89
N ASP A 330 32.20 -15.85 -12.11
CA ASP A 330 33.17 -16.17 -11.04
C ASP A 330 34.19 -17.25 -11.47
N PRO A 331 35.38 -16.87 -11.99
CA PRO A 331 36.41 -17.83 -12.40
C PRO A 331 37.00 -18.65 -11.24
N SER A 332 36.77 -18.27 -9.98
CA SER A 332 37.29 -18.97 -8.80
C SER A 332 36.41 -20.16 -8.37
N ALA A 333 35.19 -20.26 -8.89
CA ALA A 333 34.28 -21.40 -8.64
C ALA A 333 34.61 -22.63 -9.52
N SER A 334 35.46 -22.46 -10.53
CA SER A 334 35.82 -23.47 -11.54
C SER A 334 36.75 -24.60 -11.05
N THR A 335 37.26 -24.55 -9.82
CA THR A 335 38.29 -25.47 -9.31
C THR A 335 37.78 -26.56 -8.37
N THR A 336 36.46 -26.76 -8.25
CA THR A 336 35.94 -27.99 -7.64
C THR A 336 35.54 -28.97 -8.73
N THR A 337 36.24 -30.10 -8.72
CA THR A 337 36.05 -31.29 -9.56
C THR A 337 34.57 -31.55 -9.85
N ALA A 338 34.18 -31.38 -11.11
CA ALA A 338 32.91 -31.86 -11.63
C ALA A 338 32.89 -33.40 -11.54
N GLY A 339 32.30 -33.93 -10.47
CA GLY A 339 31.78 -35.30 -10.46
C GLY A 339 30.55 -35.36 -11.38
N PRO A 340 30.31 -36.48 -12.09
CA PRO A 340 29.15 -36.64 -12.95
C PRO A 340 27.93 -36.98 -12.07
N SER A 341 27.43 -35.99 -11.35
CA SER A 341 26.10 -36.05 -10.77
C SER A 341 25.50 -34.67 -10.87
N LYS A 342 24.85 -34.41 -12.02
CA LYS A 342 23.66 -33.54 -12.03
C LYS A 342 22.85 -33.95 -10.80
N PRO A 343 22.59 -33.06 -9.83
CA PRO A 343 21.40 -33.25 -9.05
C PRO A 343 20.26 -33.11 -10.07
N GLU A 344 19.69 -34.25 -10.50
CA GLU A 344 18.40 -34.33 -11.14
C GLU A 344 17.34 -33.81 -10.15
N LEU A 345 17.35 -32.50 -9.92
CA LEU A 345 16.10 -31.79 -9.73
C LEU A 345 15.50 -31.77 -11.12
N GLU A 346 14.55 -32.68 -11.36
CA GLU A 346 13.74 -32.77 -12.57
C GLU A 346 13.48 -31.35 -13.11
N GLN A 347 14.13 -31.01 -14.22
CA GLN A 347 13.95 -29.71 -14.84
C GLN A 347 12.48 -29.66 -15.28
N PRO A 348 11.67 -28.70 -14.81
CA PRO A 348 10.38 -28.48 -15.44
C PRO A 348 10.69 -28.14 -16.90
N GLU A 349 10.23 -28.97 -17.84
CA GLU A 349 10.38 -28.67 -19.26
C GLU A 349 9.78 -27.29 -19.51
N LEU A 350 10.62 -26.33 -19.89
CA LEU A 350 10.17 -24.98 -20.18
C LEU A 350 9.22 -25.01 -21.36
N SER A 351 8.10 -24.28 -21.27
CA SER A 351 7.23 -24.10 -22.42
C SER A 351 7.94 -23.35 -23.55
N ALA A 352 7.35 -23.33 -24.75
CA ALA A 352 7.99 -22.68 -25.89
C ALA A 352 8.12 -21.16 -25.65
N LEU A 353 7.11 -20.53 -25.04
CA LEU A 353 7.16 -19.12 -24.66
C LEU A 353 8.14 -18.87 -23.51
N GLU A 354 8.17 -19.72 -22.49
CA GLU A 354 9.11 -19.62 -21.36
C GLU A 354 10.57 -19.64 -21.85
N SER A 355 10.91 -20.63 -22.68
CA SER A 355 12.26 -20.78 -23.24
C SER A 355 12.65 -19.61 -24.14
N TYR A 356 11.72 -19.13 -24.98
CA TYR A 356 11.95 -18.00 -25.87
C TYR A 356 12.31 -16.73 -25.10
N PHE A 357 11.49 -16.34 -24.12
CA PHE A 357 11.74 -15.11 -23.38
C PHE A 357 12.91 -15.21 -22.41
N LEU A 358 13.17 -16.37 -21.80
CA LEU A 358 14.27 -16.50 -20.84
C LEU A 358 15.65 -16.38 -21.52
N TYR A 359 15.82 -16.96 -22.71
CA TYR A 359 17.11 -17.05 -23.39
C TYR A 359 17.29 -16.06 -24.55
N ARG A 360 16.30 -15.20 -24.82
CA ARG A 360 16.44 -14.15 -25.84
C ARG A 360 17.49 -13.10 -25.45
N HIS A 361 18.33 -12.73 -26.41
CA HIS A 361 19.35 -11.68 -26.28
C HIS A 361 18.83 -10.31 -26.74
N ARG A 362 19.42 -9.21 -26.25
CA ARG A 362 19.18 -7.88 -26.83
C ARG A 362 19.65 -7.88 -28.29
N PRO A 363 18.90 -7.27 -29.23
CA PRO A 363 19.44 -6.96 -30.55
C PRO A 363 20.72 -6.15 -30.39
N VAL A 364 21.77 -6.45 -31.17
CA VAL A 364 22.97 -5.60 -31.21
C VAL A 364 22.57 -4.30 -31.88
N THR A 365 22.25 -3.28 -31.08
CA THR A 365 22.18 -1.92 -31.58
C THR A 365 23.59 -1.44 -31.85
N SER A 366 23.95 -1.27 -33.12
CA SER A 366 25.13 -0.52 -33.55
C SER A 366 24.91 0.98 -33.29
N THR A 367 24.69 1.34 -32.02
CA THR A 367 24.61 2.72 -31.58
C THR A 367 26.01 3.14 -31.16
N ASN A 368 26.57 4.07 -31.93
CA ASN A 368 27.87 4.68 -31.72
C ASN A 368 27.81 5.67 -30.53
N ILE A 369 27.39 5.19 -29.36
CA ILE A 369 27.22 5.99 -28.15
C ILE A 369 28.04 5.35 -27.04
N SER A 370 29.05 6.11 -26.63
CA SER A 370 30.13 5.74 -25.72
C SER A 370 29.61 5.53 -24.29
N ASN A 371 29.59 4.28 -23.80
CA ASN A 371 29.41 3.95 -22.38
C ASN A 371 30.51 2.98 -21.92
N SER A 372 31.23 3.32 -20.85
CA SER A 372 32.25 2.46 -20.21
C SER A 372 31.73 1.85 -18.90
N PRO A 373 32.24 0.68 -18.48
CA PRO A 373 31.86 0.01 -17.23
C PRO A 373 32.67 0.54 -16.02
N GLN A 374 32.01 0.81 -14.89
CA GLN A 374 32.66 1.07 -13.59
C GLN A 374 32.68 -0.20 -12.74
N SER A 375 33.87 -0.59 -12.27
CA SER A 375 34.06 -1.54 -11.17
C SER A 375 33.95 -0.82 -9.82
N PRO A 376 33.32 -1.42 -8.78
CA PRO A 376 33.32 -0.82 -7.44
C PRO A 376 34.67 -1.06 -6.73
N SER A 377 35.42 0.02 -6.50
CA SER A 377 36.61 0.01 -5.64
C SER A 377 36.19 -0.18 -4.18
N SER A 378 36.54 -1.31 -3.59
CA SER A 378 36.35 -1.59 -2.16
C SER A 378 37.54 -1.10 -1.31
N LEU A 379 37.20 -0.43 -0.21
CA LEU A 379 37.89 -0.37 1.09
C LEU A 379 39.22 0.40 1.20
N LEU A 380 39.10 1.64 1.66
CA LEU A 380 40.11 2.27 2.52
C LEU A 380 40.26 1.44 3.81
N LYS A 381 41.48 0.90 4.00
CA LYS A 381 42.02 0.40 5.26
C LYS A 381 41.61 1.29 6.43
N ARG A 382 40.94 0.72 7.44
CA ARG A 382 40.97 1.27 8.80
C ARG A 382 41.82 0.39 9.70
N LYS A 383 42.59 1.11 10.49
CA LYS A 383 43.76 0.74 11.28
C LYS A 383 43.36 -0.09 12.50
N TYR A 384 44.15 -1.12 12.77
CA TYR A 384 44.23 -1.88 14.01
C TYR A 384 44.27 -0.96 15.25
N GLN A 385 43.45 -1.24 16.26
CA GLN A 385 43.80 -1.03 17.68
C GLN A 385 42.94 -1.90 18.61
N ASP A 386 43.66 -2.82 19.24
CA ASP A 386 43.51 -3.76 20.36
C ASP A 386 42.18 -4.07 21.09
N PRO A 387 42.05 -5.33 21.61
CA PRO A 387 40.86 -5.85 22.27
C PRO A 387 40.88 -5.60 23.78
N ASN A 388 39.71 -5.60 24.43
CA ASN A 388 39.63 -5.87 25.87
C ASN A 388 38.46 -6.84 26.18
N PRO A 389 38.65 -7.79 27.12
CA PRO A 389 37.92 -9.05 27.22
C PRO A 389 36.84 -9.05 28.32
N GLU A 390 36.32 -10.24 28.60
CA GLU A 390 35.33 -10.63 29.63
C GLU A 390 33.87 -10.52 29.14
N SER A 391 32.99 -11.54 29.20
CA SER A 391 33.00 -12.73 30.07
C SER A 391 32.23 -13.89 29.41
N ASP A 392 32.77 -15.09 29.58
CA ASP A 392 32.05 -16.36 29.58
C ASP A 392 30.84 -16.28 30.52
N LEU A 393 29.65 -16.71 30.07
CA LEU A 393 28.78 -17.58 30.86
C LEU A 393 27.83 -18.37 29.94
N THR A 394 27.96 -19.69 30.10
CA THR A 394 27.09 -20.80 29.69
C THR A 394 25.59 -20.55 29.89
N ILE A 395 24.78 -20.93 28.90
CA ILE A 395 23.31 -20.97 28.94
C ILE A 395 22.88 -22.42 29.15
N ASP A 396 22.09 -22.69 30.19
CA ASP A 396 21.29 -23.91 30.37
C ASP A 396 19.79 -23.53 30.32
N PRO A 397 18.89 -24.33 29.73
CA PRO A 397 17.58 -23.87 29.29
C PRO A 397 16.46 -24.21 30.29
N SER A 398 15.74 -23.20 30.76
CA SER A 398 14.32 -23.26 31.08
C SER A 398 13.87 -21.92 31.64
N THR A 399 12.81 -21.34 31.05
CA THR A 399 11.61 -20.77 31.68
C THR A 399 11.00 -19.71 30.74
N ASP A 400 9.78 -19.99 30.25
CA ASP A 400 8.81 -19.04 29.67
C ASP A 400 7.83 -18.64 30.81
N PRO A 401 6.99 -17.58 30.76
CA PRO A 401 6.82 -16.54 29.73
C PRO A 401 6.62 -15.09 30.27
N CYS A 402 6.47 -14.14 29.32
CA CYS A 402 5.85 -12.80 29.43
C CYS A 402 6.67 -11.57 29.90
N GLN A 403 6.51 -10.50 29.10
CA GLN A 403 6.84 -9.07 29.31
C GLN A 403 8.26 -8.60 28.98
N SER A 404 8.44 -8.03 27.78
CA SER A 404 9.00 -6.68 27.56
C SER A 404 9.19 -6.39 26.05
N GLN A 405 8.21 -5.72 25.44
CA GLN A 405 8.42 -5.07 24.14
C GLN A 405 9.11 -3.73 24.35
N LEU A 406 10.42 -3.67 24.12
CA LEU A 406 11.14 -2.42 23.93
C LEU A 406 11.11 -2.05 22.45
N HIS A 407 10.51 -0.90 22.16
CA HIS A 407 10.45 -0.29 20.84
C HIS A 407 11.86 0.05 20.32
N HIS A 408 12.30 -0.64 19.27
CA HIS A 408 13.39 -0.14 18.43
C HIS A 408 12.84 0.82 17.37
N PRO A 409 13.49 1.98 17.14
CA PRO A 409 13.10 2.87 16.05
C PRO A 409 13.43 2.22 14.68
N PRO A 410 12.64 2.50 13.62
CA PRO A 410 12.92 1.96 12.29
C PRO A 410 14.24 2.54 11.77
N LEU A 411 15.09 1.66 11.23
CA LEU A 411 16.33 2.05 10.56
C LEU A 411 16.02 2.97 9.35
N PRO A 412 16.84 3.99 9.09
CA PRO A 412 16.62 4.91 7.98
C PRO A 412 16.73 4.19 6.64
N ALA A 413 15.82 4.52 5.72
CA ALA A 413 15.89 4.07 4.33
C ALA A 413 17.20 4.54 3.67
N PRO A 414 17.84 3.71 2.82
CA PRO A 414 19.01 4.14 2.08
C PRO A 414 18.66 5.29 1.11
N PRO A 415 19.56 6.26 0.91
CA PRO A 415 19.29 7.41 0.05
C PRO A 415 19.25 7.01 -1.44
N PRO A 416 18.49 7.75 -2.28
CA PRO A 416 18.51 7.56 -3.73
C PRO A 416 19.89 7.95 -4.30
N SER A 417 20.51 7.04 -5.04
CA SER A 417 21.81 7.28 -5.68
C SER A 417 21.72 8.42 -6.72
N THR A 418 22.47 9.49 -6.51
CA THR A 418 22.65 10.58 -7.46
C THR A 418 23.98 10.38 -8.20
N VAL A 419 23.98 10.42 -9.54
CA VAL A 419 25.15 10.18 -10.39
C VAL A 419 25.86 11.50 -10.71
N VAL A 420 27.19 11.54 -10.62
CA VAL A 420 28.05 12.65 -11.08
C VAL A 420 28.97 12.16 -12.20
N LEU A 421 29.05 12.93 -13.29
CA LEU A 421 29.79 12.67 -14.53
C LEU A 421 31.25 13.15 -14.47
N ALA A 422 32.19 12.33 -14.93
CA ALA A 422 33.47 12.76 -15.54
C ALA A 422 34.03 11.65 -16.45
N GLY A 423 34.53 12.02 -17.63
CA GLY A 423 34.82 11.11 -18.74
C GLY A 423 36.30 10.86 -19.08
N SER A 424 36.52 9.83 -19.92
CA SER A 424 37.52 9.71 -21.00
C SER A 424 37.52 8.26 -21.55
N SER A 425 37.92 8.09 -22.82
CA SER A 425 37.47 7.09 -23.80
C SER A 425 38.50 6.04 -24.27
N THR A 426 38.04 4.82 -24.62
CA THR A 426 38.45 4.03 -25.83
C THR A 426 37.46 2.87 -26.11
N PRO A 427 37.18 2.47 -27.38
CA PRO A 427 36.09 1.54 -27.72
C PRO A 427 36.56 0.08 -27.83
N ALA A 428 35.85 -0.83 -27.15
CA ALA A 428 35.91 -2.28 -27.37
C ALA A 428 34.51 -2.78 -27.77
N ILE A 429 34.43 -3.64 -28.78
CA ILE A 429 33.18 -4.25 -29.23
C ILE A 429 32.81 -5.34 -28.22
N THR A 430 31.88 -5.03 -27.32
CA THR A 430 31.38 -5.93 -26.27
C THR A 430 30.20 -6.75 -26.82
N PRO A 431 30.07 -8.06 -26.48
CA PRO A 431 28.84 -8.81 -26.78
C PRO A 431 27.60 -8.13 -26.20
N ALA A 432 26.45 -8.27 -26.87
CA ALA A 432 25.18 -7.66 -26.45
C ALA A 432 24.90 -7.97 -24.97
N ALA A 433 24.69 -6.93 -24.17
CA ALA A 433 24.42 -7.09 -22.74
C ALA A 433 23.17 -7.95 -22.51
N PRO A 434 23.18 -8.87 -21.53
CA PRO A 434 22.00 -9.65 -21.20
C PRO A 434 20.86 -8.74 -20.71
N ARG A 435 19.61 -9.11 -21.04
CA ARG A 435 18.43 -8.33 -20.64
C ARG A 435 18.16 -8.42 -19.13
N ILE A 436 18.35 -9.60 -18.55
CA ILE A 436 18.31 -9.79 -17.12
C ILE A 436 19.67 -9.38 -16.56
N ARG A 437 19.69 -8.45 -15.61
CA ARG A 437 20.93 -8.00 -14.97
C ARG A 437 21.48 -9.09 -14.03
N THR A 438 22.77 -9.40 -14.16
CA THR A 438 23.50 -10.23 -13.19
C THR A 438 23.71 -9.48 -11.87
N ARG A 439 24.20 -10.14 -10.82
CA ARG A 439 24.47 -9.48 -9.54
C ARG A 439 25.54 -8.39 -9.67
N SER A 440 26.56 -8.61 -10.50
CA SER A 440 27.63 -7.65 -10.78
C SER A 440 27.11 -6.40 -11.49
N GLN A 441 26.03 -6.53 -12.27
CA GLN A 441 25.32 -5.44 -12.94
C GLN A 441 24.24 -4.78 -12.06
N GLY A 442 24.18 -5.11 -10.76
CA GLY A 442 23.19 -4.58 -9.82
C GLY A 442 21.84 -5.31 -9.81
N GLY A 443 21.72 -6.44 -10.49
CA GLY A 443 20.53 -7.27 -10.44
C GLY A 443 20.29 -7.89 -9.05
N TYR A 444 19.13 -7.64 -8.46
CA TYR A 444 18.73 -8.22 -7.17
C TYR A 444 17.23 -8.55 -7.13
N LEU A 445 16.88 -9.82 -6.89
CA LEU A 445 15.49 -10.35 -6.96
C LEU A 445 14.70 -9.81 -8.17
N CYS A 446 13.45 -9.40 -8.01
CA CYS A 446 12.69 -8.71 -9.06
C CYS A 446 12.60 -7.20 -8.77
N THR A 447 13.65 -6.62 -8.17
CA THR A 447 13.70 -5.18 -7.84
C THR A 447 13.58 -4.35 -9.11
N ASP A 448 12.80 -3.28 -9.04
CA ASP A 448 12.51 -2.34 -10.13
C ASP A 448 11.75 -2.93 -11.33
N LEU A 449 11.31 -4.19 -11.26
CA LEU A 449 10.54 -4.85 -12.32
C LEU A 449 9.03 -4.72 -12.13
N ASP A 450 8.31 -4.76 -13.25
CA ASP A 450 6.85 -4.82 -13.29
C ASP A 450 6.39 -6.23 -13.62
N VAL A 451 5.25 -6.65 -13.04
CA VAL A 451 4.64 -7.94 -13.36
C VAL A 451 3.20 -7.79 -13.83
N TYR A 452 2.89 -8.44 -14.94
CA TYR A 452 1.56 -8.48 -15.55
C TYR A 452 0.99 -9.89 -15.39
N LEU A 453 -0.22 -9.97 -14.84
CA LEU A 453 -0.87 -11.23 -14.51
C LEU A 453 -2.24 -11.29 -15.17
N THR A 454 -2.64 -12.49 -15.58
CA THR A 454 -4.01 -12.73 -16.08
C THR A 454 -5.07 -12.63 -14.98
N HIS A 455 -4.69 -12.95 -13.74
CA HIS A 455 -5.56 -12.98 -12.57
C HIS A 455 -4.85 -12.37 -11.37
N GLU A 456 -5.64 -11.88 -10.41
CA GLU A 456 -5.12 -11.42 -9.13
C GLU A 456 -4.38 -12.57 -8.42
N PRO A 457 -3.14 -12.36 -7.93
CA PRO A 457 -2.39 -13.41 -7.26
C PRO A 457 -3.04 -13.75 -5.91
N CYS A 458 -3.00 -15.04 -5.54
CA CYS A 458 -3.43 -15.48 -4.21
C CYS A 458 -2.56 -14.88 -3.10
N LEU A 459 -2.93 -15.11 -1.85
CA LEU A 459 -2.19 -14.57 -0.69
C LEU A 459 -0.71 -14.97 -0.69
N CYS A 460 -0.41 -16.23 -0.99
CA CYS A 460 0.97 -16.72 -0.99
C CYS A 460 1.77 -16.05 -2.11
N CYS A 461 1.24 -16.02 -3.34
CA CYS A 461 1.90 -15.37 -4.47
C CYS A 461 2.04 -13.85 -4.26
N SER A 462 1.04 -13.19 -3.67
CA SER A 462 1.09 -11.78 -3.31
C SER A 462 2.24 -11.48 -2.34
N MET A 463 2.40 -12.33 -1.32
CA MET A 463 3.54 -12.19 -0.40
C MET A 463 4.87 -12.52 -1.08
N GLY A 464 4.91 -13.55 -1.93
CA GLY A 464 6.08 -13.91 -2.73
C GLY A 464 6.54 -12.79 -3.67
N MET A 465 5.61 -12.05 -4.27
CA MET A 465 5.87 -10.85 -5.05
C MET A 465 6.51 -9.75 -4.21
N LEU A 466 5.97 -9.45 -3.02
CA LEU A 466 6.56 -8.44 -2.13
C LEU A 466 7.96 -8.82 -1.66
N LEU A 467 8.17 -10.09 -1.31
CA LEU A 467 9.50 -10.62 -0.97
C LEU A 467 10.48 -10.58 -2.14
N SER A 468 9.95 -10.69 -3.36
CA SER A 468 10.72 -10.54 -4.61
C SER A 468 10.97 -9.08 -5.00
N ARG A 469 10.42 -8.11 -4.26
CA ARG A 469 10.65 -6.66 -4.42
C ARG A 469 10.19 -6.04 -5.74
N PHE A 470 9.13 -6.56 -6.35
CA PHE A 470 8.55 -5.94 -7.54
C PHE A 470 8.20 -4.46 -7.30
N ARG A 471 8.40 -3.64 -8.33
CA ARG A 471 8.00 -2.23 -8.38
C ARG A 471 6.49 -2.10 -8.50
N SER A 472 5.90 -2.84 -9.44
CA SER A 472 4.44 -2.81 -9.66
C SER A 472 3.87 -4.15 -10.10
N VAL A 473 2.56 -4.27 -9.94
CA VAL A 473 1.75 -5.42 -10.36
C VAL A 473 0.49 -4.95 -11.07
N ILE A 474 0.21 -5.56 -12.22
CA ILE A 474 -0.87 -5.21 -13.11
C ILE A 474 -1.68 -6.47 -13.43
N PHE A 475 -3.00 -6.43 -13.28
CA PHE A 475 -3.90 -7.50 -13.71
C PHE A 475 -5.23 -6.93 -14.18
N PRO A 476 -6.01 -7.62 -15.03
CA PRO A 476 -7.27 -7.08 -15.50
C PRO A 476 -8.31 -7.07 -14.36
N ARG A 477 -9.18 -6.07 -14.30
CA ARG A 477 -10.21 -5.97 -13.25
C ARG A 477 -11.12 -7.21 -13.23
N ARG A 478 -11.43 -7.77 -14.39
CA ARG A 478 -12.19 -9.03 -14.54
C ARG A 478 -11.45 -10.26 -13.98
N GLY A 479 -10.14 -10.15 -13.79
CA GLY A 479 -9.27 -11.17 -13.20
C GLY A 479 -9.15 -11.07 -11.68
N ARG A 480 -9.89 -10.18 -11.00
CA ARG A 480 -9.99 -10.19 -9.53
C ARG A 480 -10.48 -11.53 -9.02
N LEU A 481 -9.90 -12.00 -7.92
CA LEU A 481 -10.26 -13.28 -7.33
C LEU A 481 -10.83 -13.11 -5.93
N ASP A 482 -11.73 -14.02 -5.55
CA ASP A 482 -12.32 -14.04 -4.20
C ASP A 482 -11.28 -14.20 -3.11
N SER A 483 -10.28 -15.05 -3.35
CA SER A 483 -9.12 -15.30 -2.50
C SER A 483 -7.87 -14.52 -2.91
N GLY A 484 -8.02 -13.44 -3.69
CA GLY A 484 -6.91 -12.58 -4.09
C GLY A 484 -6.27 -11.82 -2.93
N GLY A 485 -4.97 -11.56 -3.01
CA GLY A 485 -4.21 -10.91 -1.94
C GLY A 485 -3.99 -9.40 -2.11
N LEU A 486 -4.33 -8.80 -3.25
CA LEU A 486 -3.94 -7.43 -3.60
C LEU A 486 -5.09 -6.43 -3.58
N SER A 487 -6.29 -6.84 -3.97
CA SER A 487 -7.46 -5.98 -3.94
C SER A 487 -7.81 -5.61 -2.51
N SER A 488 -8.27 -4.37 -2.30
CA SER A 488 -8.70 -3.84 -0.99
C SER A 488 -10.22 -3.72 -0.86
N GLU A 489 -10.95 -4.02 -1.93
CA GLU A 489 -12.39 -3.81 -2.05
C GLU A 489 -13.02 -4.71 -3.11
N PRO A 490 -14.36 -4.90 -3.07
CA PRO A 490 -15.07 -5.63 -4.13
C PRO A 490 -14.94 -4.94 -5.48
N ALA A 491 -15.05 -5.73 -6.55
CA ALA A 491 -15.20 -5.17 -7.88
C ALA A 491 -16.50 -4.37 -7.93
N VAL A 492 -16.40 -3.05 -8.04
CA VAL A 492 -17.54 -2.20 -8.39
C VAL A 492 -17.69 -2.31 -9.91
N GLY A 493 -18.85 -2.77 -10.38
CA GLY A 493 -19.20 -2.70 -11.81
C GLY A 493 -19.13 -1.25 -12.30
N PRO A 494 -19.04 -1.01 -13.62
CA PRO A 494 -19.00 0.36 -14.13
C PRO A 494 -20.23 1.12 -13.62
N VAL A 495 -19.97 2.20 -12.89
CA VAL A 495 -20.98 3.16 -12.46
C VAL A 495 -21.56 3.77 -13.73
N ALA A 496 -22.83 3.47 -14.03
CA ALA A 496 -23.58 4.27 -14.98
C ALA A 496 -23.63 5.70 -14.43
N ASP A 497 -23.36 6.68 -15.30
CA ASP A 497 -23.32 8.10 -14.97
C ASP A 497 -24.53 8.51 -14.10
N GLU A 498 -24.24 9.26 -13.03
CA GLU A 498 -25.22 9.73 -12.06
C GLU A 498 -26.34 10.54 -12.72
N VAL A 499 -27.58 10.03 -12.72
CA VAL A 499 -28.77 10.84 -12.43
C VAL A 499 -29.86 9.94 -11.81
N ASP A 500 -30.36 10.40 -10.65
CA ASP A 500 -31.67 10.13 -10.04
C ASP A 500 -31.91 8.97 -9.04
N GLN A 501 -32.19 9.44 -7.81
CA GLN A 501 -33.13 8.95 -6.81
C GLN A 501 -32.75 7.75 -5.93
N ALA A 502 -32.22 8.10 -4.76
CA ALA A 502 -32.79 7.77 -3.44
C ALA A 502 -33.74 6.55 -3.38
N ALA A 503 -33.21 5.35 -3.58
CA ALA A 503 -33.86 4.14 -3.09
C ALA A 503 -33.29 3.84 -1.69
N LYS A 504 -34.10 4.11 -0.66
CA LYS A 504 -33.89 3.58 0.69
C LYS A 504 -33.72 2.06 0.59
N ALA A 505 -32.49 1.57 0.73
CA ALA A 505 -32.27 0.18 1.03
C ALA A 505 -32.60 -0.03 2.52
N ASP A 506 -33.69 -0.75 2.76
CA ASP A 506 -34.14 -1.13 4.09
C ASP A 506 -33.02 -1.82 4.88
N ALA A 507 -32.67 -1.20 5.99
CA ALA A 507 -31.84 -1.78 7.03
C ALA A 507 -32.64 -2.84 7.80
N SER A 508 -32.86 -4.02 7.20
CA SER A 508 -33.34 -5.20 7.94
C SER A 508 -33.08 -6.53 7.23
N ALA A 509 -31.82 -6.79 6.85
CA ALA A 509 -31.34 -8.15 6.62
C ALA A 509 -29.81 -8.18 6.81
N VAL A 510 -29.35 -7.97 8.05
CA VAL A 510 -27.98 -8.34 8.44
C VAL A 510 -27.98 -9.85 8.59
N ASP A 511 -27.92 -10.55 7.46
CA ASP A 511 -27.52 -11.94 7.45
C ASP A 511 -25.99 -11.97 7.57
N LYS A 512 -25.48 -12.78 8.50
CA LYS A 512 -24.06 -12.90 8.85
C LYS A 512 -23.30 -13.62 7.72
N GLN A 513 -23.24 -13.02 6.53
CA GLN A 513 -22.26 -13.40 5.52
C GLN A 513 -20.92 -12.82 5.97
N ASP A 514 -19.93 -13.71 6.17
CA ASP A 514 -18.55 -13.35 6.50
C ASP A 514 -18.12 -12.11 5.72
N GLU A 515 -17.90 -10.99 6.42
CA GLU A 515 -17.38 -9.76 5.82
C GLU A 515 -16.07 -10.11 5.10
N ARG A 516 -16.13 -10.24 3.78
CA ARG A 516 -14.95 -10.58 2.97
C ARG A 516 -13.82 -9.60 3.30
N ARG A 517 -12.75 -10.16 3.85
CA ARG A 517 -11.55 -9.40 4.22
C ARG A 517 -10.67 -9.30 2.98
N TYR A 518 -10.72 -8.13 2.36
CA TYR A 518 -9.73 -7.74 1.38
C TYR A 518 -8.42 -7.39 2.09
N TYR A 519 -7.30 -7.91 1.58
CA TYR A 519 -6.02 -7.80 2.28
C TYR A 519 -5.23 -6.55 1.91
N GLY A 520 -5.33 -6.10 0.64
CA GLY A 520 -4.56 -4.97 0.11
C GLY A 520 -3.07 -5.06 0.40
N LEU A 521 -2.47 -6.24 0.21
CA LEU A 521 -1.07 -6.50 0.57
C LEU A 521 -0.09 -5.60 -0.19
N HIS A 522 -0.46 -5.09 -1.37
CA HIS A 522 0.39 -4.21 -2.18
C HIS A 522 0.85 -2.95 -1.41
N TRP A 523 0.04 -2.46 -0.48
CA TRP A 523 0.34 -1.23 0.27
C TRP A 523 -0.07 -1.28 1.74
N ARG A 524 0.62 -2.10 2.54
CA ARG A 524 0.42 -2.20 3.99
C ARG A 524 1.49 -1.44 4.78
N LYS A 525 1.09 -0.82 5.89
CA LYS A 525 2.04 -0.17 6.82
C LYS A 525 2.80 -1.19 7.66
N GLU A 526 2.24 -2.38 7.84
CA GLU A 526 2.80 -3.48 8.63
C GLU A 526 3.88 -4.26 7.86
N LEU A 527 3.97 -4.06 6.55
CA LEU A 527 4.94 -4.74 5.69
C LEU A 527 6.11 -3.81 5.36
N ASN A 528 7.31 -4.38 5.35
CA ASN A 528 8.55 -3.64 5.07
C ASN A 528 8.75 -3.30 3.59
N TRP A 529 8.00 -3.93 2.70
CA TRP A 529 8.04 -3.66 1.26
C TRP A 529 6.63 -3.45 0.73
N ARG A 530 6.51 -2.62 -0.32
CA ARG A 530 5.26 -2.28 -0.99
C ARG A 530 5.46 -2.30 -2.50
N ALA A 531 4.43 -2.68 -3.22
CA ALA A 531 4.39 -2.65 -4.67
C ALA A 531 3.23 -1.75 -5.12
N LEU A 532 3.41 -1.04 -6.23
CA LEU A 532 2.31 -0.27 -6.83
C LEU A 532 1.33 -1.25 -7.49
N GLY A 533 0.07 -1.22 -7.08
CA GLY A 533 -0.96 -2.10 -7.63
C GLY A 533 -1.79 -1.37 -8.67
N PHE A 534 -2.00 -1.99 -9.82
CA PHE A 534 -2.85 -1.46 -10.89
C PHE A 534 -3.79 -2.54 -11.45
N GLU A 535 -4.94 -2.07 -11.89
CA GLU A 535 -5.92 -2.83 -12.64
C GLU A 535 -6.03 -2.33 -14.06
N PHE A 536 -6.19 -3.27 -14.99
CA PHE A 536 -6.53 -2.95 -16.36
C PHE A 536 -8.03 -3.09 -16.59
N VAL A 537 -8.68 -2.01 -17.03
CA VAL A 537 -10.10 -1.95 -17.33
C VAL A 537 -10.26 -1.95 -18.85
N GLU A 538 -10.74 -3.06 -19.40
CA GLU A 538 -10.94 -3.20 -20.86
C GLU A 538 -12.09 -2.32 -21.36
N ASN A 539 -11.88 -1.66 -22.50
CA ASN A 539 -12.90 -0.87 -23.18
C ASN A 539 -13.91 -1.80 -23.86
N GLY A 540 -15.22 -1.64 -23.59
CA GLY A 540 -16.27 -2.33 -24.35
C GLY A 540 -16.57 -3.78 -23.93
N GLY A 541 -16.41 -4.13 -22.66
CA GLY A 541 -17.01 -5.34 -22.12
C GLY A 541 -18.54 -5.26 -22.23
N VAL A 542 -19.10 -5.75 -23.34
CA VAL A 542 -20.50 -6.16 -23.40
C VAL A 542 -20.69 -7.13 -22.25
N GLU A 543 -21.47 -6.73 -21.27
CA GLU A 543 -22.05 -7.65 -20.31
C GLU A 543 -22.77 -8.72 -21.12
N VAL A 544 -22.15 -9.89 -21.23
CA VAL A 544 -22.96 -11.09 -21.36
C VAL A 544 -23.69 -11.15 -20.03
N GLU A 545 -24.89 -10.57 -19.99
CA GLU A 545 -25.93 -10.94 -19.04
C GLU A 545 -25.98 -12.46 -19.09
N VAL A 546 -25.33 -13.11 -18.11
CA VAL A 546 -25.66 -14.48 -17.74
C VAL A 546 -27.05 -14.35 -17.12
N LYS A 547 -28.07 -14.33 -17.98
CA LYS A 547 -29.45 -14.61 -17.58
C LYS A 547 -29.40 -15.85 -16.70
N GLY A 548 -29.91 -15.69 -15.49
CA GLY A 548 -29.75 -16.65 -14.41
C GLY A 548 -30.02 -18.09 -14.83
N GLU A 549 -28.96 -18.86 -14.93
CA GLU A 549 -28.91 -20.22 -14.42
C GLU A 549 -27.69 -20.28 -13.50
N LYS A 550 -27.92 -20.74 -12.26
CA LYS A 550 -26.87 -21.05 -11.28
C LYS A 550 -26.00 -22.19 -11.79
N ALA A 551 -25.17 -21.95 -12.80
CA ALA A 551 -24.01 -22.75 -13.10
C ALA A 551 -22.84 -22.08 -12.37
N GLY A 552 -22.36 -22.71 -11.29
CA GLY A 552 -21.28 -22.17 -10.48
C GLY A 552 -20.08 -21.80 -11.35
N LEU A 553 -19.74 -20.51 -11.39
CA LEU A 553 -18.39 -20.11 -11.77
C LEU A 553 -17.44 -20.93 -10.88
N PRO A 554 -16.47 -21.66 -11.46
CA PRO A 554 -15.51 -22.39 -10.66
C PRO A 554 -14.85 -21.39 -9.73
N VAL A 555 -14.91 -21.66 -8.42
CA VAL A 555 -14.19 -20.87 -7.42
C VAL A 555 -12.71 -21.09 -7.72
N PHE A 556 -12.11 -20.14 -8.42
CA PHE A 556 -10.69 -20.14 -8.71
C PHE A 556 -9.94 -19.89 -7.40
N HIS A 557 -9.59 -20.98 -6.71
CA HIS A 557 -8.52 -20.97 -5.73
C HIS A 557 -7.22 -20.84 -6.52
N ALA A 558 -6.70 -19.61 -6.59
CA ALA A 558 -5.42 -19.33 -7.22
C ALA A 558 -4.28 -20.00 -6.47
#